data_AF-A0A7Y3DXT8-F1
#
_entry.id   AF-A0A7Y3DXT8-F1
#
_cell.length_a   1.000
_cell.length_b   1.000
_cell.length_c   1.000
_cell.angle_alpha   90.00
_cell.angle_beta   90.00
_cell.angle_gamma   90.00
#
_symmetry.space_group_name_H-M   'P 1'
#
loop_
_entity.id
_entity.type
_entity.pdbx_description
1 polymer ?
#
loop_
_entity_poly.entity_id
_entity_poly.type
_entity_poly.pdbx_seq_one_letter_code
_entity_poly.pdbx_strand_id
1 'polypeptide(L)' 'MIPDYPPFTPLNEDTFYGHLLFGLVDAPVRTTIARGRVVVEDGCLPQLDEEAIRTRCAERTRKLWSRIE' A
#
# COMPACT_ATOMS: atom_id res chain seq x y z
N MET A 1 9.02 4.47 -5.25
CA MET A 1 7.56 4.33 -5.42
C MET A 1 7.05 5.53 -6.20
N ILE A 2 5.89 5.42 -6.84
CA ILE A 2 5.20 6.51 -7.52
C ILE A 2 3.81 6.63 -6.85
N PRO A 3 3.61 7.63 -5.97
CA PRO A 3 2.34 7.86 -5.29
C PRO A 3 1.32 8.59 -6.19
N ASP A 4 0.04 8.35 -5.96
CA ASP A 4 -1.07 9.18 -6.46
C ASP A 4 -1.44 10.19 -5.38
N TYR A 5 -0.77 11.34 -5.41
CA TYR A 5 -0.83 12.33 -4.34
C TYR A 5 -1.20 13.71 -4.88
N PRO A 6 -2.49 14.09 -4.85
CA PRO A 6 -2.92 15.46 -5.10
C PRO A 6 -2.74 16.31 -3.83
N PRO A 7 -1.74 17.21 -3.75
CA PRO A 7 -1.48 17.97 -2.54
C PRO A 7 -2.52 19.07 -2.33
N PHE A 8 -2.99 19.26 -1.09
CA PHE A 8 -3.91 20.35 -0.70
C PHE A 8 -3.19 21.67 -0.36
N THR A 9 -1.87 21.64 -0.25
CA THR A 9 -0.98 22.79 -0.03
C THR A 9 0.08 22.83 -1.13
N PRO A 10 0.72 23.98 -1.40
CA PRO A 10 1.76 24.06 -2.42
C PRO A 10 2.88 23.05 -2.16
N LEU A 11 3.15 22.20 -3.16
CA LEU A 11 4.26 21.25 -3.14
C LEU A 11 5.45 21.85 -3.90
N ASN A 12 6.50 22.21 -3.18
CA ASN A 12 7.74 22.75 -3.73
C ASN A 12 8.94 22.30 -2.87
N GLU A 13 10.14 22.78 -3.17
CA GLU A 13 11.38 22.41 -2.45
C GLU A 13 11.35 22.74 -0.95
N ASP A 14 10.70 23.83 -0.56
CA ASP A 14 10.59 24.25 0.84
C ASP A 14 9.57 23.40 1.63
N THR A 15 8.52 22.91 0.97
CA THR A 15 7.44 22.13 1.60
C THR A 15 7.56 20.63 1.40
N PHE A 16 8.46 20.17 0.54
CA PHE A 16 8.59 18.77 0.14
C PHE A 16 8.69 17.81 1.33
N TYR A 17 9.56 18.10 2.31
CA TYR A 17 9.73 17.21 3.45
C TYR A 17 8.48 17.12 4.32
N GLY A 18 7.69 18.19 4.42
CA GLY A 18 6.38 18.15 5.09
C GLY A 18 5.42 17.20 4.37
N HIS A 19 5.34 17.32 3.05
CA HIS A 19 4.54 16.41 2.22
C HIS A 19 5.05 14.96 2.28
N LEU A 20 6.37 14.73 2.28
CA LEU A 20 6.97 13.40 2.37
C LEU A 20 6.64 12.71 3.69
N LEU A 21 6.78 13.43 4.81
CA LEU A 21 6.63 12.85 6.14
C LEU A 21 5.17 12.73 6.57
N PHE A 22 4.32 13.68 6.17
CA PHE A 22 2.97 13.81 6.73
C PHE A 22 1.87 13.72 5.67
N GLY A 23 2.16 13.98 4.39
CA GLY A 23 1.17 13.92 3.32
C GLY A 23 1.13 12.58 2.59
N LEU A 24 2.31 12.04 2.29
CA LEU A 24 2.50 10.85 1.46
C LEU A 24 2.27 9.53 2.21
N VAL A 25 2.16 9.57 3.54
CA VAL A 25 2.00 8.36 4.39
C VAL A 25 0.75 7.56 4.05
N ASP A 26 -0.35 8.24 3.72
CA ASP A 26 -1.64 7.61 3.39
C ASP A 26 -1.99 7.72 1.89
N ALA A 27 -1.08 8.24 1.08
CA ALA A 27 -1.32 8.39 -0.35
C ALA A 27 -1.33 7.01 -1.03
N PRO A 28 -2.36 6.70 -1.86
CA PRO A 28 -2.35 5.49 -2.66
C PRO A 28 -1.09 5.41 -3.52
N VAL A 29 -0.51 4.22 -3.62
CA VAL A 29 0.69 4.00 -4.45
C VAL A 29 0.27 3.41 -5.78
N ARG A 30 0.54 4.13 -6.87
CA ARG A 30 0.27 3.63 -8.22
C ARG A 30 1.28 2.56 -8.63
N THR A 31 2.58 2.81 -8.38
CA THR A 31 3.65 1.92 -8.83
C THR A 31 4.75 1.78 -7.79
N THR A 32 5.21 0.55 -7.54
CA THR A 32 6.39 0.28 -6.71
C THR A 32 7.37 -0.58 -7.50
N ILE A 33 8.63 -0.16 -7.52
CA ILE A 33 9.74 -0.92 -8.11
C ILE A 33 10.71 -1.26 -6.98
N ALA A 34 11.05 -2.54 -6.85
CA ALA A 34 12.02 -3.03 -5.89
C ALA A 34 12.95 -4.04 -6.57
N ARG A 35 14.27 -3.89 -6.37
CA ARG A 35 15.30 -4.75 -6.98
C ARG A 35 15.14 -4.90 -8.51
N GLY A 36 14.80 -3.79 -9.19
CA GLY A 36 14.61 -3.76 -10.64
C GLY A 36 13.34 -4.45 -11.15
N ARG A 37 12.39 -4.77 -10.27
CA ARG A 37 11.10 -5.39 -10.64
C ARG A 37 9.94 -4.51 -10.22
N VAL A 38 8.94 -4.38 -11.09
CA VAL A 38 7.64 -3.81 -10.73
C VAL A 38 6.94 -4.80 -9.81
N VAL A 39 6.60 -4.36 -8.60
CA VAL A 39 5.90 -5.18 -7.58
C VAL A 39 4.52 -4.65 -7.26
N VAL A 40 4.24 -3.38 -7.57
CA VAL A 40 2.89 -2.80 -7.58
C VAL A 40 2.74 -2.09 -8.92
N GLU A 41 1.65 -2.31 -9.63
CA GLU A 41 1.34 -1.70 -10.92
C GLU A 41 -0.14 -1.30 -10.95
N ASP A 42 -0.41 -0.04 -11.30
CA ASP A 42 -1.74 0.58 -11.25
C ASP A 42 -2.52 0.31 -9.95
N GLY A 43 -1.81 0.33 -8.81
CA GLY A 43 -2.38 0.08 -7.48
C GLY A 43 -2.62 -1.39 -7.14
N CYS A 44 -2.33 -2.32 -8.04
CA CYS A 44 -2.51 -3.76 -7.87
C CYS A 44 -1.17 -4.46 -7.59
N LEU A 45 -1.23 -5.63 -6.96
CA LEU A 45 -0.10 -6.53 -6.75
C LEU A 45 -0.16 -7.67 -7.80
N PRO A 46 0.32 -7.49 -9.04
CA PRO A 46 0.03 -8.40 -10.17
C PRO A 46 0.51 -9.84 -9.96
N GLN A 47 1.49 -10.04 -9.07
CA GLN A 47 2.03 -11.34 -8.71
C GLN A 47 1.21 -12.09 -7.63
N LEU A 48 0.15 -11.50 -7.09
CA LEU A 48 -0.65 -12.07 -6.00
C LEU A 48 -2.10 -12.27 -6.42
N ASP A 49 -2.70 -13.38 -5.98
CA ASP A 49 -4.15 -13.59 -5.99
C ASP A 49 -4.72 -13.08 -4.66
N GLU A 50 -5.19 -11.83 -4.66
CA GLU A 50 -5.69 -11.17 -3.46
C GLU A 50 -6.96 -11.83 -2.90
N GLU A 51 -7.81 -12.37 -3.76
CA GLU A 51 -9.06 -13.03 -3.34
C GLU A 51 -8.78 -14.35 -2.63
N ALA A 52 -7.89 -15.18 -3.18
CA ALA A 52 -7.45 -16.41 -2.55
C ALA A 52 -6.73 -16.15 -1.22
N ILE A 53 -5.87 -15.12 -1.16
CA ILE A 53 -5.19 -14.71 0.07
C ILE A 53 -6.22 -14.28 1.13
N ARG A 54 -7.19 -13.43 0.77
CA ARG A 54 -8.24 -12.95 1.69
C ARG A 54 -9.07 -14.11 2.23
N THR A 55 -9.47 -15.04 1.37
CA THR A 55 -10.22 -16.24 1.73
C THR A 55 -9.44 -17.08 2.75
N ARG A 56 -8.17 -17.35 2.47
CA ARG A 56 -7.28 -18.10 3.38
C ARG A 56 -7.07 -17.39 4.71
N CYS A 57 -6.95 -16.06 4.71
CA CYS A 57 -6.85 -15.27 5.94
C CYS A 57 -8.12 -15.41 6.79
N ALA A 58 -9.31 -15.32 6.19
CA ALA A 58 -10.58 -15.48 6.90
C ALA A 58 -10.73 -16.88 7.53
N GLU A 59 -10.32 -17.94 6.84
CA GLU A 59 -10.28 -19.30 7.39
C GLU A 59 -9.32 -19.42 8.59
N ARG A 60 -8.12 -18.85 8.47
CA ARG A 60 -7.11 -18.89 9.54
C ARG A 60 -7.56 -18.12 10.77
N THR A 61 -8.17 -16.95 10.59
CA THR A 61 -8.69 -16.13 11.68
C THR A 61 -9.75 -16.89 12.49
N ARG A 62 -10.69 -17.59 11.83
CA ARG A 62 -11.68 -18.43 12.54
C ARG A 62 -11.02 -19.50 13.41
N LYS A 63 -10.00 -20.19 12.89
CA LYS A 63 -9.24 -21.20 13.64
C LYS A 63 -8.42 -20.61 14.78
N LEU A 64 -7.97 -19.36 14.64
CA LEU A 64 -7.25 -18.66 15.70
C LEU A 64 -8.20 -18.34 16.86
N TRP A 65 -9.35 -17.72 16.56
CA TRP A 65 -10.35 -17.36 17.58
C TRP A 65 -10.85 -18.58 18.35
N SER A 66 -11.13 -19.69 17.68
CA SER A 66 -11.56 -20.94 18.34
C SER A 66 -10.53 -21.57 19.29
N ARG A 67 -9.30 -21.04 19.34
CA ARG A 67 -8.23 -21.51 20.24
C ARG A 67 -7.99 -20.57 21.42
N ILE A 68 -8.52 -19.35 21.36
CA ILE A 68 -8.31 -18.30 22.37
C ILE A 68 -9.62 -17.83 23.02
N GLU A 69 -10.76 -18.18 22.44
CA GLU A 69 -12.06 -18.27 23.13
C GLU A 69 -12.14 -19.56 23.95
#